data_AF-A0A7Y2PFV8-F1
#
_entry.id   AF-A0A7Y2PFV8-F1
#
_cell.length_a   1.000
_cell.length_b   1.000
_cell.length_c   1.000
_cell.angle_alpha   90.00
_cell.angle_beta   90.00
_cell.angle_gamma   90.00
#
_symmetry.space_group_name_H-M   'P 1'
#
loop_
_entity.id
_entity.type
_entity.pdbx_description
1 polymer ?
#
loop_
_entity_poly.entity_id
_entity_poly.type
_entity_poly.pdbx_seq_one_letter_code
_entity_poly.pdbx_strand_id
1 'polypeptide(L)'
;MKQRPTTADSTVKQALEQALQRYSGNQHGKNASYIPFLASVPSHLFGISIMFCDGTHAEVGDTDYAFAIESISKVFTLSHVLDEVGPQALRSKIGCDPTGEPFNSVVALELHKGRPLNPFVNAGAMATVSLVEADCAQARWDRIQATYNAFAGRELTVNDEVYQSETSSNQHNRGIAWLLQSYGYMYADPMQVCDV
;
A
#
# COMPACT_ATOMS: atom_id res chain seq x y z
N MET A 1 -23.65 3.86 -10.28
CA MET A 1 -22.32 4.26 -10.78
C MET A 1 -22.48 4.75 -12.21
N LYS A 2 -21.98 5.95 -12.56
CA LYS A 2 -21.89 6.34 -13.98
C LYS A 2 -20.90 5.37 -14.65
N GLN A 3 -21.31 4.68 -15.71
CA GLN A 3 -20.38 3.87 -16.51
C GLN A 3 -19.25 4.79 -16.99
N ARG A 4 -18.01 4.47 -16.62
CA ARG A 4 -16.85 5.22 -17.11
C ARG A 4 -16.72 4.94 -18.61
N PRO A 5 -16.29 5.92 -19.43
CA PRO A 5 -16.17 5.68 -20.85
C PRO A 5 -15.08 4.62 -21.11
N THR A 6 -15.38 3.64 -21.95
CA THR A 6 -14.39 2.68 -22.44
C THR A 6 -13.56 3.35 -23.54
N THR A 7 -12.27 3.02 -23.63
CA THR A 7 -11.42 3.52 -24.72
C THR A 7 -11.97 3.08 -26.08
N ALA A 8 -11.83 3.96 -27.09
CA ALA A 8 -12.15 3.64 -28.48
C ALA A 8 -11.03 2.82 -29.16
N ASP A 9 -9.85 2.73 -28.52
CA ASP A 9 -8.70 1.99 -29.05
C ASP A 9 -8.88 0.48 -28.82
N SER A 10 -9.27 -0.23 -29.89
CA SER A 10 -9.41 -1.68 -29.88
C SER A 10 -8.09 -2.43 -29.69
N THR A 11 -6.95 -1.82 -30.04
CA THR A 11 -5.63 -2.45 -29.92
C THR A 11 -5.26 -2.67 -28.46
N VAL A 12 -5.58 -1.73 -27.58
CA VAL A 12 -5.37 -1.86 -26.12
C VAL A 12 -6.18 -3.04 -25.58
N LYS A 13 -7.48 -3.08 -25.90
CA LYS A 13 -8.34 -4.16 -25.42
C LYS A 13 -7.85 -5.52 -25.92
N GLN A 14 -7.44 -5.62 -27.18
CA GLN A 14 -6.87 -6.84 -27.74
C GLN A 14 -5.57 -7.25 -27.04
N ALA A 15 -4.69 -6.31 -26.70
CA ALA A 15 -3.46 -6.60 -25.97
C ALA A 15 -3.76 -7.13 -24.55
N LEU A 16 -4.76 -6.56 -23.87
CA LEU A 16 -5.22 -7.05 -22.58
C LEU A 16 -5.79 -8.47 -22.67
N GLU A 17 -6.66 -8.74 -23.66
CA GLU A 17 -7.22 -10.08 -23.90
C GLU A 17 -6.13 -11.10 -24.20
N GLN A 18 -5.12 -10.75 -25.00
CA GLN A 18 -3.95 -11.60 -25.27
C GLN A 18 -3.13 -11.88 -24.00
N ALA A 19 -2.91 -10.87 -23.14
CA ALA A 19 -2.23 -11.05 -21.88
C ALA A 19 -3.02 -11.96 -20.93
N LEU A 20 -4.33 -11.73 -20.80
CA LEU A 20 -5.22 -12.58 -20.00
C LEU A 20 -5.16 -14.03 -20.49
N GLN A 21 -5.34 -14.26 -21.80
CA GLN A 21 -5.30 -15.60 -22.39
C GLN A 21 -3.94 -16.29 -22.20
N ARG A 22 -2.84 -15.53 -22.32
CA ARG A 22 -1.49 -16.06 -22.17
C ARG A 22 -1.17 -16.49 -20.74
N TYR A 23 -1.69 -15.78 -19.74
CA TYR A 23 -1.25 -15.92 -18.35
C TYR A 23 -2.31 -16.50 -17.39
N SER A 24 -3.59 -16.58 -17.75
CA SER A 24 -4.65 -17.12 -16.87
C SER A 24 -4.47 -18.59 -16.47
N GLY A 25 -3.74 -19.37 -17.27
CA GLY A 25 -3.39 -20.75 -16.94
C GLY A 25 -2.18 -20.92 -16.01
N ASN A 26 -1.48 -19.83 -15.64
CA ASN A 26 -0.31 -19.91 -14.79
C ASN A 26 -0.70 -20.10 -13.32
N GLN A 27 -0.42 -21.28 -12.77
CA GLN A 27 -0.72 -21.65 -11.37
C GLN A 27 0.53 -21.62 -10.46
N HIS A 28 1.62 -20.98 -10.89
CA HIS A 28 2.81 -20.84 -10.05
C HIS A 28 2.57 -19.87 -8.88
N GLY A 29 3.34 -20.06 -7.80
CA GLY A 29 3.22 -19.27 -6.58
C GLY A 29 2.17 -19.81 -5.62
N LYS A 30 1.88 -19.04 -4.57
CA LYS A 30 0.86 -19.35 -3.56
C LYS A 30 0.31 -18.04 -3.00
N ASN A 31 -0.95 -18.06 -2.57
CA ASN A 31 -1.50 -16.96 -1.79
C ASN A 31 -0.66 -16.71 -0.53
N ALA A 32 -0.64 -15.46 -0.08
CA ALA A 32 -0.23 -15.15 1.27
C ALA A 32 -1.11 -15.91 2.27
N SER A 33 -0.48 -16.52 3.28
CA SER A 33 -1.17 -17.41 4.22
C SER A 33 -0.85 -17.11 5.68
N TYR A 34 -0.32 -15.93 5.98
CA TYR A 34 -0.02 -15.51 7.35
C TYR A 34 -1.27 -15.04 8.11
N ILE A 35 -2.34 -14.67 7.39
CA ILE A 35 -3.70 -14.51 7.92
C ILE A 35 -4.72 -15.34 7.13
N PRO A 36 -5.79 -15.87 7.76
CA PRO A 36 -6.77 -16.75 7.11
C PRO A 36 -7.48 -16.14 5.90
N PHE A 37 -7.82 -14.84 5.97
CA PHE A 37 -8.52 -14.15 4.87
C PHE A 37 -7.75 -14.26 3.55
N LEU A 38 -6.46 -13.92 3.56
CA LEU A 38 -5.60 -13.97 2.36
C LEU A 38 -5.43 -15.40 1.82
N ALA A 39 -5.36 -16.40 2.70
CA ALA A 39 -5.27 -17.80 2.31
C ALA A 39 -6.54 -18.29 1.59
N SER A 40 -7.69 -17.69 1.91
CA SER A 40 -9.00 -18.09 1.38
C SER A 40 -9.37 -17.46 0.03
N VAL A 41 -8.65 -16.41 -0.39
CA VAL A 41 -8.92 -15.72 -1.67
C VAL A 41 -8.82 -16.72 -2.83
N PRO A 42 -9.81 -16.80 -3.74
CA PRO A 42 -9.76 -17.75 -4.84
C PRO A 42 -8.52 -17.54 -5.72
N SER A 43 -7.63 -18.53 -5.76
CA SER A 43 -6.31 -18.41 -6.42
C SER A 43 -6.36 -18.35 -7.95
N HIS A 44 -7.55 -18.48 -8.54
CA HIS A 44 -7.77 -18.41 -9.98
C HIS A 44 -8.16 -17.00 -10.46
N LEU A 45 -8.37 -16.06 -9.55
CA LEU A 45 -8.74 -14.69 -9.89
C LEU A 45 -7.61 -14.02 -10.67
N PHE A 46 -7.95 -13.43 -11.82
CA PHE A 46 -7.01 -12.68 -12.61
C PHE A 46 -7.72 -11.58 -13.41
N GLY A 47 -7.42 -10.32 -13.07
CA GLY A 47 -7.95 -9.14 -13.73
C GLY A 47 -6.86 -8.16 -14.13
N ILE A 48 -7.05 -7.46 -15.24
CA ILE A 48 -6.15 -6.42 -15.73
C ILE A 48 -6.98 -5.20 -16.10
N SER A 49 -6.62 -4.04 -15.56
CA SER A 49 -7.25 -2.75 -15.85
C SER A 49 -6.19 -1.73 -16.28
N ILE A 50 -6.52 -0.93 -17.30
CA ILE A 50 -5.74 0.24 -17.72
C ILE A 50 -6.67 1.45 -17.65
N MET A 51 -6.24 2.48 -16.93
CA MET A 51 -6.86 3.80 -16.88
C MET A 51 -6.00 4.80 -17.66
N PHE A 52 -6.60 5.48 -18.63
CA PHE A 52 -5.93 6.51 -19.43
C PHE A 52 -6.09 7.90 -18.82
N CYS A 53 -5.17 8.81 -19.15
CA CYS A 53 -5.20 10.19 -18.65
C CYS A 53 -6.42 11.00 -19.13
N ASP A 54 -7.09 10.56 -20.19
CA ASP A 54 -8.34 11.16 -20.68
C ASP A 54 -9.60 10.64 -19.96
N GLY A 55 -9.42 9.77 -18.96
CA GLY A 55 -10.50 9.17 -18.18
C GLY A 55 -11.18 7.97 -18.84
N THR A 56 -10.72 7.54 -20.02
CA THR A 56 -11.14 6.27 -20.60
C THR A 56 -10.42 5.10 -19.97
N HIS A 57 -10.97 3.89 -20.10
CA HIS A 57 -10.38 2.68 -19.54
C HIS A 57 -10.58 1.45 -20.43
N ALA A 58 -9.79 0.41 -20.17
CA ALA A 58 -9.95 -0.92 -20.75
C ALA A 58 -9.67 -1.98 -19.68
N GLU A 59 -10.52 -3.01 -19.64
CA GLU A 59 -10.52 -4.04 -18.60
C GLU A 59 -10.79 -5.42 -19.18
N VAL A 60 -10.16 -6.45 -18.58
CA VAL A 60 -10.38 -7.87 -18.88
C VAL A 60 -10.21 -8.72 -17.62
N GLY A 61 -10.97 -9.81 -17.51
CA GLY A 61 -10.89 -10.73 -16.36
C GLY A 61 -11.64 -10.22 -15.13
N ASP A 62 -11.17 -10.59 -13.95
CA ASP A 62 -11.87 -10.36 -12.66
C ASP A 62 -11.63 -8.95 -12.08
N THR A 63 -11.86 -7.89 -12.86
CA THR A 63 -11.54 -6.50 -12.46
C THR A 63 -12.46 -5.90 -11.41
N ASP A 64 -13.66 -6.44 -11.25
CA ASP A 64 -14.64 -6.01 -10.23
C ASP A 64 -14.42 -6.69 -8.86
N TYR A 65 -13.51 -7.66 -8.75
CA TYR A 65 -13.23 -8.32 -7.48
C TYR A 65 -12.45 -7.41 -6.54
N ALA A 66 -13.04 -7.07 -5.39
CA ALA A 66 -12.36 -6.27 -4.37
C ALA A 66 -11.37 -7.12 -3.56
N PHE A 67 -10.15 -6.60 -3.38
CA PHE A 67 -9.10 -7.24 -2.57
C PHE A 67 -8.42 -6.22 -1.65
N ALA A 68 -7.74 -6.71 -0.61
CA ALA A 68 -6.98 -5.86 0.30
C ALA A 68 -5.80 -5.20 -0.44
N ILE A 69 -5.69 -3.87 -0.36
CA ILE A 69 -4.65 -3.11 -1.07
C ILE A 69 -3.24 -3.38 -0.53
N GLU A 70 -3.12 -3.79 0.73
CA GLU A 70 -1.85 -4.16 1.38
C GLU A 70 -0.76 -3.11 1.18
N SER A 71 0.50 -3.52 0.99
CA SER A 71 1.65 -2.62 0.80
C SER A 71 1.58 -1.71 -0.44
N ILE A 72 0.61 -1.87 -1.34
CA ILE A 72 0.36 -0.90 -2.42
C ILE A 72 -0.08 0.45 -1.80
N SER A 73 -0.75 0.42 -0.65
CA SER A 73 -1.13 1.60 0.14
C SER A 73 0.01 2.59 0.39
N LYS A 74 1.24 2.10 0.54
CA LYS A 74 2.45 2.90 0.80
C LYS A 74 2.67 4.00 -0.24
N VAL A 75 2.32 3.74 -1.51
CA VAL A 75 2.45 4.71 -2.60
C VAL A 75 1.55 5.93 -2.34
N PHE A 76 0.31 5.69 -1.93
CA PHE A 76 -0.68 6.75 -1.75
C PHE A 76 -0.45 7.56 -0.47
N THR A 77 -0.06 6.92 0.63
CA THR A 77 0.37 7.64 1.85
C THR A 77 1.63 8.46 1.60
N LEU A 78 2.57 7.93 0.83
CA LEU A 78 3.74 8.68 0.39
C LEU A 78 3.35 9.93 -0.41
N SER A 79 2.41 9.81 -1.36
CA SER A 79 1.91 10.96 -2.12
C SER A 79 1.31 12.03 -1.21
N HIS A 80 0.49 11.64 -0.24
CA HIS A 80 -0.07 12.56 0.75
C HIS A 80 1.03 13.31 1.52
N VAL A 81 2.00 12.58 2.07
CA VAL A 81 3.07 13.17 2.87
C VAL A 81 3.99 14.04 2.03
N LEU A 82 4.24 13.69 0.77
CA LEU A 82 4.99 14.54 -0.16
C LEU A 82 4.33 15.89 -0.37
N ASP A 83 3.00 15.94 -0.46
CA ASP A 83 2.26 17.20 -0.58
C ASP A 83 2.32 18.04 0.71
N GLU A 84 2.36 17.39 1.89
CA GLU A 84 2.44 18.08 3.18
C GLU A 84 3.83 18.63 3.50
N VAL A 85 4.87 17.80 3.41
CA VAL A 85 6.21 18.14 3.91
C VAL A 85 7.22 18.45 2.80
N GLY A 86 6.89 18.12 1.55
CA GLY A 86 7.77 18.27 0.41
C GLY A 86 8.88 17.21 0.31
N PRO A 87 9.50 17.07 -0.89
CA PRO A 87 10.44 15.99 -1.16
C PRO A 87 11.75 16.09 -0.38
N GLN A 88 12.23 17.31 -0.07
CA GLN A 88 13.46 17.48 0.70
C GLN A 88 13.30 17.01 2.14
N ALA A 89 12.20 17.36 2.80
CA ALA A 89 11.93 16.93 4.17
C ALA A 89 11.71 15.42 4.24
N LEU A 90 10.93 14.85 3.30
CA LEU A 90 10.74 13.40 3.19
C LEU A 90 12.08 12.67 3.03
N ARG A 91 12.93 13.10 2.10
CA ARG A 91 14.24 12.48 1.87
C ARG A 91 15.15 12.56 3.10
N SER A 92 15.12 13.68 3.82
CA SER A 92 15.90 13.87 5.05
C SER A 92 15.41 12.95 6.18
N LYS A 93 14.09 12.86 6.37
CA LYS A 93 13.44 12.14 7.46
C LYS A 93 13.30 10.63 7.21
N ILE A 94 13.30 10.18 5.96
CA ILE A 94 13.10 8.76 5.60
C ILE A 94 14.27 8.32 4.73
N GLY A 95 14.32 8.82 3.50
CA GLY A 95 15.31 8.46 2.48
C GLY A 95 14.69 8.14 1.13
N CYS A 96 15.54 7.80 0.16
CA CYS A 96 15.14 7.42 -1.19
C CYS A 96 16.01 6.28 -1.76
N ASP A 97 16.64 5.50 -0.88
CA ASP A 97 17.65 4.51 -1.26
C ASP A 97 17.12 3.09 -1.00
N PRO A 98 17.44 2.11 -1.87
CA PRO A 98 17.09 0.72 -1.62
C PRO A 98 17.84 0.20 -0.39
N THR A 99 17.19 -0.64 0.41
CA THR A 99 17.82 -1.26 1.60
C THR A 99 18.78 -2.40 1.25
N GLY A 100 18.58 -3.06 0.11
CA GLY A 100 19.25 -4.32 -0.22
C GLY A 100 18.77 -5.53 0.60
N GLU A 101 17.73 -5.34 1.40
CA GLU A 101 17.24 -6.29 2.42
C GLU A 101 15.73 -6.56 2.25
N PRO A 102 15.18 -7.62 2.86
CA PRO A 102 13.74 -7.86 2.88
C PRO A 102 12.93 -6.66 3.39
N PHE A 103 11.70 -6.52 2.92
CA PHE A 103 10.83 -5.38 3.17
C PHE A 103 10.53 -5.11 4.66
N ASN A 104 10.71 -6.11 5.52
CA ASN A 104 10.48 -6.06 6.97
C ASN A 104 11.77 -6.20 7.79
N SER A 105 12.95 -6.00 7.18
CA SER A 105 14.25 -6.24 7.81
C SER A 105 14.57 -5.22 8.91
N VAL A 106 14.69 -5.71 10.15
CA VAL A 106 15.26 -4.93 11.28
C VAL A 106 16.78 -4.79 11.17
N VAL A 107 17.45 -5.71 10.46
CA VAL A 107 18.89 -5.64 10.19
C VAL A 107 19.20 -4.40 9.36
N ALA A 108 18.37 -4.09 8.36
CA ALA A 108 18.50 -2.87 7.57
C ALA A 108 18.47 -1.61 8.44
N LEU A 109 17.59 -1.55 9.45
CA LEU A 109 17.53 -0.43 10.39
C LEU A 109 18.80 -0.33 11.22
N GLU A 110 19.22 -1.42 11.85
CA GLU A 110 20.41 -1.45 12.72
C GLU A 110 21.69 -1.04 11.95
N LEU A 111 21.88 -1.55 10.74
CA LEU A 111 23.01 -1.19 9.88
C LEU A 111 23.06 0.30 9.52
N HIS A 112 21.92 0.98 9.51
CA HIS A 112 21.77 2.38 9.13
C HIS A 112 21.35 3.28 10.31
N LYS A 113 21.65 2.86 11.54
CA LYS A 113 21.38 3.63 12.78
C LYS A 113 19.91 4.08 12.87
N GLY A 114 19.01 3.16 12.54
CA GLY A 114 17.56 3.34 12.58
C GLY A 114 16.95 4.07 11.39
N ARG A 115 17.75 4.55 10.42
CA ARG A 115 17.21 5.21 9.25
C ARG A 115 16.51 4.19 8.35
N PRO A 116 15.23 4.38 7.96
CA PRO A 116 14.47 3.41 7.18
C PRO A 116 14.82 3.35 5.68
N LEU A 117 15.61 4.31 5.18
CA LEU A 117 16.15 4.43 3.82
C LEU A 117 15.15 4.69 2.68
N ASN A 118 13.93 4.16 2.71
CA ASN A 118 12.89 4.46 1.72
C ASN A 118 11.49 4.20 2.26
N PRO A 119 10.44 4.84 1.71
CA PRO A 119 9.06 4.70 2.20
C PRO A 119 8.38 3.36 1.84
N PHE A 120 9.03 2.46 1.09
CA PHE A 120 8.39 1.24 0.55
C PHE A 120 8.63 -0.02 1.40
N VAL A 121 9.65 0.00 2.28
CA VAL A 121 9.81 -1.00 3.35
C VAL A 121 8.91 -0.69 4.54
N ASN A 122 8.56 -1.67 5.38
CA ASN A 122 7.61 -1.47 6.49
C ASN A 122 8.05 -0.36 7.45
N ALA A 123 9.34 -0.30 7.76
CA ALA A 123 9.87 0.74 8.63
C ALA A 123 9.69 2.15 8.03
N GLY A 124 9.98 2.32 6.74
CA GLY A 124 9.79 3.60 6.08
C GLY A 124 8.34 3.95 5.88
N ALA A 125 7.47 2.97 5.65
CA ALA A 125 6.04 3.17 5.55
C ALA A 125 5.46 3.68 6.89
N MET A 126 5.79 3.05 8.02
CA MET A 126 5.35 3.55 9.33
C MET A 126 5.96 4.92 9.67
N ALA A 127 7.24 5.15 9.34
CA ALA A 127 7.83 6.48 9.46
C ALA A 127 7.08 7.52 8.59
N THR A 128 6.63 7.14 7.40
CA THR A 128 5.80 7.98 6.50
C THR A 128 4.43 8.27 7.13
N VAL A 129 3.72 7.25 7.60
CA VAL A 129 2.44 7.41 8.31
C VAL A 129 2.59 8.36 9.49
N SER A 130 3.70 8.27 10.24
CA SER A 130 3.96 9.15 11.38
C SER A 130 4.20 10.62 11.03
N LEU A 131 4.51 10.94 9.77
CA LEU A 131 4.66 12.32 9.29
C LEU A 131 3.34 13.03 9.01
N VAL A 132 2.25 12.29 8.84
CA VAL A 132 0.92 12.87 8.62
C VAL A 132 0.54 13.73 9.83
N GLU A 133 0.25 15.01 9.63
CA GLU A 133 -0.12 15.91 10.73
C GLU A 133 -1.53 15.60 11.23
N ALA A 134 -1.62 15.04 12.45
CA ALA A 134 -2.88 14.65 13.08
C ALA A 134 -2.73 14.53 14.60
N ASP A 135 -3.78 14.95 15.32
CA ASP A 135 -3.82 14.95 16.79
C ASP A 135 -4.03 13.56 17.41
N CYS A 136 -4.56 12.60 16.64
CA CYS A 136 -4.82 11.24 17.08
C CYS A 136 -4.83 10.24 15.92
N ALA A 137 -4.86 8.94 16.24
CA ALA A 137 -4.92 7.85 15.25
C ALA A 137 -6.10 8.00 14.28
N GLN A 138 -7.31 8.28 14.78
CA GLN A 138 -8.49 8.42 13.92
C GLN A 138 -8.34 9.58 12.92
N ALA A 139 -7.90 10.76 13.37
CA ALA A 139 -7.69 11.90 12.49
C ALA A 139 -6.61 11.62 11.43
N ARG A 140 -5.58 10.84 11.78
CA ARG A 140 -4.54 10.40 10.85
C ARG A 140 -5.11 9.46 9.78
N TRP A 141 -5.88 8.47 10.22
CA TRP A 141 -6.57 7.53 9.34
C TRP A 141 -7.52 8.27 8.39
N ASP A 142 -8.34 9.20 8.88
CA ASP A 142 -9.31 9.95 8.07
C ASP A 142 -8.63 10.71 6.92
N ARG A 143 -7.46 11.30 7.15
CA ARG A 143 -6.65 11.98 6.11
C ARG A 143 -6.10 11.01 5.07
N ILE A 144 -5.59 9.86 5.51
CA ILE A 144 -5.08 8.80 4.64
C ILE A 144 -6.22 8.22 3.79
N GLN A 145 -7.36 7.90 4.40
CA GLN A 145 -8.54 7.38 3.71
C GLN A 145 -9.10 8.40 2.71
N ALA A 146 -9.15 9.68 3.07
CA ALA A 146 -9.56 10.74 2.14
C ALA A 146 -8.65 10.80 0.91
N THR A 147 -7.34 10.63 1.10
CA THR A 147 -6.39 10.56 -0.02
C THR A 147 -6.66 9.34 -0.89
N TYR A 148 -6.86 8.17 -0.30
CA TYR A 148 -7.14 6.95 -1.07
C TYR A 148 -8.45 7.06 -1.85
N ASN A 149 -9.50 7.64 -1.24
CA ASN A 149 -10.78 7.92 -1.90
C ASN A 149 -10.61 8.85 -3.10
N ALA A 150 -9.78 9.89 -2.97
CA ALA A 150 -9.47 10.83 -4.04
C ALA A 150 -8.79 10.13 -5.23
N PHE A 151 -7.78 9.29 -4.97
CA PHE A 151 -7.11 8.50 -6.02
C PHE A 151 -8.04 7.47 -6.68
N ALA A 152 -8.93 6.84 -5.91
CA ALA A 152 -9.88 5.86 -6.43
C ALA A 152 -11.06 6.49 -7.19
N GLY A 153 -11.32 7.79 -6.97
CA GLY A 153 -12.50 8.50 -7.47
C GLY A 153 -13.82 7.97 -6.88
N ARG A 154 -13.76 7.33 -5.70
CA ARG A 154 -14.91 6.78 -4.97
C ARG A 154 -14.55 6.54 -3.51
N GLU A 155 -15.56 6.40 -2.66
CA GLU A 155 -15.39 5.92 -1.30
C GLU A 155 -14.83 4.48 -1.29
N LEU A 156 -13.81 4.27 -0.48
CA LEU A 156 -13.21 2.98 -0.13
C LEU A 156 -13.57 2.63 1.31
N THR A 157 -13.70 1.34 1.58
CA THR A 157 -13.99 0.81 2.91
C THR A 157 -12.83 -0.03 3.41
N VAL A 158 -12.61 -0.02 4.73
CA VAL A 158 -11.71 -0.96 5.39
C VAL A 158 -12.35 -2.35 5.36
N ASN A 159 -11.53 -3.37 5.14
CA ASN A 159 -11.95 -4.75 5.36
C ASN A 159 -11.65 -5.10 6.82
N ASP A 160 -12.69 -5.10 7.66
CA ASP A 160 -12.55 -5.33 9.10
C ASP A 160 -11.94 -6.70 9.43
N GLU A 161 -12.24 -7.74 8.64
CA GLU A 161 -11.68 -9.08 8.86
C GLU A 161 -10.16 -9.10 8.66
N VAL A 162 -9.68 -8.43 7.61
CA VAL A 162 -8.24 -8.25 7.35
C VAL A 162 -7.62 -7.40 8.45
N TYR A 163 -8.21 -6.25 8.78
CA TYR A 163 -7.68 -5.34 9.79
C TYR A 163 -7.54 -6.01 11.18
N GLN A 164 -8.56 -6.75 11.62
CA GLN A 164 -8.50 -7.48 12.90
C GLN A 164 -7.43 -8.58 12.87
N SER A 165 -7.30 -9.30 11.74
CA SER A 165 -6.29 -10.35 11.58
C SER A 165 -4.87 -9.79 11.60
N GLU A 166 -4.61 -8.71 10.86
CA GLU A 166 -3.35 -7.98 10.84
C GLU A 166 -2.99 -7.47 12.25
N THR A 167 -3.92 -6.75 12.89
CA THR A 167 -3.69 -6.15 14.21
C THR A 167 -3.39 -7.18 15.28
N SER A 168 -4.00 -8.37 15.20
CA SER A 168 -3.74 -9.47 16.15
C SER A 168 -2.35 -10.10 15.99
N SER A 169 -1.70 -9.94 14.83
CA SER A 169 -0.48 -10.65 14.42
C SER A 169 0.68 -9.72 14.02
N ASN A 170 0.54 -8.41 14.21
CA ASN A 170 1.51 -7.39 13.79
C ASN A 170 2.67 -7.15 14.77
N GLN A 171 3.03 -8.11 15.64
CA GLN A 171 4.07 -7.92 16.68
C GLN A 171 5.41 -7.45 16.10
N HIS A 172 5.76 -7.94 14.91
CA HIS A 172 6.98 -7.51 14.21
C HIS A 172 6.92 -6.03 13.81
N ASN A 173 5.80 -5.55 13.28
CA ASN A 173 5.61 -4.12 12.95
C ASN A 173 5.63 -3.26 14.22
N ARG A 174 5.02 -3.72 15.31
CA ARG A 174 5.10 -3.04 16.61
C ARG A 174 6.56 -2.93 17.09
N GLY A 175 7.35 -3.99 16.93
CA GLY A 175 8.79 -3.97 17.22
C GLY A 175 9.56 -2.95 16.38
N ILE A 176 9.31 -2.91 15.07
CA ILE A 176 9.88 -1.90 14.16
C ILE A 176 9.48 -0.48 14.58
N ALA A 177 8.22 -0.25 14.96
CA ALA A 177 7.74 1.06 15.37
C ALA A 177 8.49 1.58 16.61
N TRP A 178 8.73 0.71 17.61
CA TRP A 178 9.55 1.05 18.77
C TRP A 178 11.03 1.28 18.41
N LEU A 179 11.60 0.50 17.49
CA LEU A 179 12.96 0.75 16.99
C LEU A 179 13.07 2.12 16.33
N LEU A 180 12.13 2.46 15.44
CA LEU A 180 12.09 3.79 14.80
C LEU A 180 12.00 4.91 15.85
N GLN A 181 11.19 4.75 16.89
CA GLN A 181 11.11 5.73 17.97
C GLN A 181 12.44 5.85 18.74
N SER A 182 13.06 4.72 19.09
CA SER A 182 14.36 4.69 19.78
C SER A 182 15.44 5.44 19.00
N TYR A 183 15.43 5.34 17.67
CA TYR A 183 16.39 6.02 16.79
C TYR A 183 15.96 7.43 16.33
N GLY A 184 14.78 7.92 16.71
CA GLY A 184 14.30 9.25 16.34
C GLY A 184 13.72 9.36 14.91
N TYR A 185 13.32 8.25 14.30
CA TYR A 185 12.67 8.17 12.98
C TYR A 185 11.16 7.86 13.05
N MET A 186 10.56 8.03 14.23
CA MET A 186 9.12 7.98 14.44
C MET A 186 8.64 9.37 14.89
N TYR A 187 7.70 9.97 14.18
CA TYR A 187 7.31 11.38 14.35
C TYR A 187 5.95 11.56 15.04
N ALA A 188 5.35 10.47 15.51
CA ALA A 188 4.12 10.41 16.30
C ALA A 188 4.18 9.22 17.27
N ASP A 189 3.12 8.95 18.03
CA ASP A 189 3.09 7.77 18.90
C ASP A 189 3.23 6.47 18.08
N PRO A 190 4.19 5.58 18.41
CA PRO A 190 4.50 4.41 17.58
C PRO A 190 3.34 3.40 17.53
N MET A 191 2.52 3.30 18.57
CA MET A 191 1.41 2.34 18.59
C MET A 191 0.19 2.89 17.85
N GLN A 192 -0.06 4.21 17.92
CA GLN A 192 -1.04 4.86 17.04
C GLN A 192 -0.64 4.73 15.57
N VAL A 193 0.64 4.90 15.25
CA VAL A 193 1.14 4.79 13.86
C VAL A 193 1.10 3.36 13.35
N CYS A 194 1.34 2.36 14.21
CA CYS A 194 1.28 0.96 13.79
C CYS A 194 -0.17 0.46 13.58
N ASP A 195 -1.14 1.14 14.19
CA ASP A 195 -2.57 0.85 14.05
C ASP A 195 -3.17 1.45 12.77
N VAL A 196 -2.71 2.67 12.40
CA VAL A 196 -3.11 3.42 11.19
C VAL A 196 -2.41 2.90 9.93
#